data_AF-A0A840TRS6-F1
#
_entry.id   AF-A0A840TRS6-F1
#
_cell.length_a   1.000
_cell.length_b   1.000
_cell.length_c   1.000
_cell.angle_alpha   90.00
_cell.angle_beta   90.00
_cell.angle_gamma   90.00
#
_symmetry.space_group_name_H-M   'P 1'
#
loop_
_entity.id
_entity.type
_entity.pdbx_description
1 polymer ?
#
loop_
_entity_poly.entity_id
_entity_poly.type
_entity_poly.pdbx_seq_one_letter_code
_entity_poly.pdbx_strand_id
1 'polypeptide(L)'
;MSQGDLALKINLSRTSVVNIEQGRQHPSLYLLWQISEALKVSIFDLIPVNHANTSASELLSQTSKNILQIIDRSAVSESSLEKLKNLTQKIIAPDHE
;
A
#
# COMPACT_ATOMS: atom_id res chain seq x y z
N MET A 1 -15.58 -19.79 10.38
CA MET A 1 -15.00 -21.07 9.93
C MET A 1 -13.84 -21.39 10.85
N SER A 2 -13.72 -22.61 11.35
CA SER A 2 -12.56 -23.02 12.16
C SER A 2 -11.37 -23.43 11.27
N GLN A 3 -10.16 -23.51 11.85
CA GLN A 3 -8.98 -24.04 11.14
C GLN A 3 -9.20 -25.48 10.64
N GLY A 4 -9.94 -26.29 11.40
CA GLY A 4 -10.29 -27.65 10.99
C GLY A 4 -11.21 -27.67 9.78
N ASP A 5 -12.22 -26.81 9.77
CA ASP A 5 -13.15 -26.68 8.64
C ASP A 5 -12.43 -26.22 7.36
N LEU A 6 -11.53 -25.24 7.49
CA LEU A 6 -10.71 -24.77 6.36
C LEU A 6 -9.81 -25.90 5.85
N ALA A 7 -9.12 -26.60 6.75
CA ALA A 7 -8.23 -27.69 6.41
C ALA A 7 -8.95 -28.79 5.61
N LEU A 8 -10.16 -29.17 6.03
CA LEU A 8 -11.00 -30.13 5.30
C LEU A 8 -11.38 -29.62 3.91
N LYS A 9 -11.74 -28.34 3.77
CA LYS A 9 -12.12 -27.73 2.48
C LYS A 9 -10.98 -27.69 1.45
N ILE A 10 -9.73 -27.50 1.91
CA ILE A 10 -8.55 -27.37 1.03
C ILE A 10 -7.64 -28.60 1.06
N ASN A 11 -8.13 -29.72 1.61
CA ASN A 11 -7.41 -31.00 1.72
C ASN A 11 -6.01 -30.87 2.37
N LEU A 12 -5.95 -30.15 3.49
CA LEU A 12 -4.75 -30.00 4.31
C LEU A 12 -4.97 -30.57 5.71
N SER A 13 -3.86 -30.76 6.43
CA SER A 13 -3.94 -30.98 7.87
C SER A 13 -4.24 -29.66 8.60
N ARG A 14 -4.91 -29.73 9.75
CA ARG A 14 -5.09 -28.56 10.62
C ARG A 14 -3.74 -27.92 10.98
N THR A 15 -2.70 -28.73 11.21
CA THR A 15 -1.35 -28.25 11.52
C THR A 15 -0.74 -27.44 10.37
N SER A 16 -0.98 -27.84 9.12
CA SER A 16 -0.55 -27.09 7.93
C SER A 16 -1.23 -25.72 7.88
N VAL A 17 -2.54 -25.65 8.12
CA VAL A 17 -3.29 -24.38 8.20
C VAL A 17 -2.72 -23.48 9.29
N VAL A 18 -2.47 -24.01 10.50
CA VAL A 18 -1.82 -23.26 11.59
C VAL A 18 -0.46 -22.74 11.18
N ASN A 19 0.37 -23.53 10.49
CA ASN A 19 1.69 -23.09 10.06
C ASN A 19 1.62 -22.02 8.96
N ILE A 20 0.61 -22.06 8.09
CA ILE A 20 0.36 -21.02 7.09
C ILE A 20 -0.03 -19.71 7.76
N GLU A 21 -1.01 -19.73 8.67
CA GLU A 21 -1.48 -18.53 9.40
C GLU A 21 -0.37 -17.87 10.23
N GLN A 22 0.53 -18.69 10.78
CA GLN A 22 1.67 -18.21 11.57
C GLN A 22 2.88 -17.80 10.72
N GLY A 23 2.77 -17.86 9.39
CA GLY A 23 3.84 -17.50 8.45
C GLY A 23 5.04 -18.47 8.45
N ARG A 24 4.91 -19.64 9.08
CA ARG A 24 5.97 -20.68 9.09
C ARG A 24 5.97 -21.53 7.82
N GLN A 25 4.84 -21.60 7.13
CA GLN A 25 4.69 -22.28 5.85
C GLN A 25 4.18 -21.28 4.82
N HIS A 26 4.92 -21.10 3.72
CA HIS A 26 4.52 -20.24 2.62
C HIS A 26 3.69 -21.05 1.61
N PRO A 27 2.37 -20.79 1.47
CA PRO A 27 1.54 -21.51 0.52
C PRO A 27 1.94 -21.17 -0.92
N SER A 28 1.80 -22.13 -1.84
CA SER A 28 1.90 -21.86 -3.28
C SER A 28 0.74 -20.96 -3.72
N LEU A 29 0.87 -20.31 -4.89
CA LEU A 29 -0.22 -19.49 -5.45
C LEU A 29 -1.51 -20.29 -5.66
N TYR A 30 -1.39 -21.55 -6.10
CA TYR A 30 -2.54 -22.44 -6.26
C TYR A 30 -3.25 -22.69 -4.92
N LEU A 31 -2.49 -22.95 -3.86
CA LEU A 31 -3.06 -23.15 -2.53
C LEU A 31 -3.68 -21.86 -1.98
N LEU A 32 -3.07 -20.70 -2.25
CA LEU A 32 -3.64 -19.39 -1.89
C LEU A 32 -4.99 -19.15 -2.59
N TRP A 33 -5.10 -19.53 -3.87
CA TRP A 33 -6.36 -19.47 -4.62
C TRP A 33 -7.43 -20.41 -4.05
N GLN A 34 -7.05 -21.64 -3.64
CA GLN A 34 -7.99 -22.54 -2.96
C GLN A 34 -8.47 -21.96 -1.62
N ILE A 35 -7.59 -21.28 -0.88
CA ILE A 35 -7.93 -20.59 0.37
C ILE A 35 -8.91 -19.43 0.09
N SER A 36 -8.70 -18.62 -0.96
CA SER A 36 -9.62 -17.52 -1.31
C SER A 36 -11.00 -18.03 -1.68
N GLU A 37 -11.09 -19.09 -2.48
CA GLU A 37 -12.36 -19.74 -2.83
C GLU A 37 -13.08 -20.30 -1.59
N ALA A 38 -12.35 -20.97 -0.70
CA ALA A 38 -12.91 -21.54 0.53
C ALA A 38 -13.46 -20.47 1.49
N LEU A 39 -12.80 -19.31 1.54
CA LEU A 39 -13.16 -18.15 2.36
C LEU A 39 -14.17 -17.20 1.69
N LYS A 40 -14.37 -17.32 0.37
CA LYS A 40 -15.18 -16.40 -0.45
C LYS A 40 -14.70 -14.95 -0.38
N VAL A 41 -13.38 -14.77 -0.46
CA VAL A 41 -12.73 -13.45 -0.49
C VAL A 41 -11.95 -13.29 -1.79
N SER A 42 -11.58 -12.06 -2.13
CA SER A 42 -10.68 -11.85 -3.25
C SER A 42 -9.30 -12.40 -2.92
N ILE A 43 -8.60 -12.99 -3.91
CA ILE A 43 -7.20 -13.41 -3.71
C ILE A 43 -6.30 -12.23 -3.33
N PHE A 44 -6.66 -11.01 -3.75
CA PHE A 44 -5.96 -9.79 -3.38
C PHE A 44 -6.08 -9.45 -1.88
N ASP A 45 -7.14 -9.91 -1.20
CA ASP A 45 -7.31 -9.71 0.24
C ASP A 45 -6.35 -10.58 1.07
N LEU A 46 -5.80 -11.64 0.47
CA LEU A 46 -4.85 -12.56 1.11
C LEU A 46 -3.39 -12.19 0.85
N ILE A 47 -3.13 -11.26 -0.07
CA ILE A 47 -1.80 -10.80 -0.41
C ILE A 47 -1.55 -9.49 0.34
N PRO A 48 -0.47 -9.38 1.14
CA PRO A 48 -0.16 -8.13 1.81
C PRO A 48 0.06 -7.03 0.76
N VAL A 49 -0.65 -5.93 0.93
CA VAL A 49 -0.41 -4.74 0.12
C VAL A 49 0.93 -4.16 0.57
N ASN A 50 1.96 -4.33 -0.25
CA ASN A 50 3.22 -3.64 -0.02
C ASN A 50 2.98 -2.13 -0.21
N HIS A 51 2.80 -1.41 0.90
CA HIS A 51 2.94 0.05 0.93
C HIS A 51 4.40 0.51 0.67
N ALA A 52 5.30 -0.41 0.32
CA ALA A 52 6.70 -0.15 -0.03
C ALA A 52 6.88 0.60 -1.36
N ASN A 53 5.81 0.82 -2.12
CA ASN A 53 5.82 1.84 -3.16
C ASN A 53 5.47 3.15 -2.47
N THR A 54 6.48 4.01 -2.20
CA THR A 54 6.24 5.41 -1.86
C THR A 54 5.17 5.91 -2.82
N SER A 55 4.00 6.26 -2.29
CA SER A 55 2.88 6.61 -3.16
C SER A 55 3.31 7.81 -4.01
N ALA A 56 2.75 7.94 -5.22
CA ALA A 56 2.98 9.13 -6.02
C ALA A 56 2.69 10.40 -5.20
N SER A 57 1.69 10.37 -4.32
CA SER A 57 1.37 11.48 -3.41
C SER A 57 2.45 11.77 -2.36
N GLU A 58 3.16 10.75 -1.88
CA GLU A 58 4.22 10.89 -0.89
C GLU A 58 5.53 11.38 -1.53
N LEU A 59 5.84 10.91 -2.75
CA LEU A 59 6.93 11.48 -3.58
C LEU A 59 6.67 12.94 -3.93
N LEU A 60 5.44 13.28 -4.33
CA LEU A 60 5.03 14.65 -4.62
C LEU A 60 5.15 15.53 -3.37
N SER A 61 4.65 15.06 -2.22
CA SER A 61 4.76 15.78 -0.95
C SER A 61 6.21 16.05 -0.55
N GLN A 62 7.09 15.06 -0.71
CA GLN A 62 8.51 15.23 -0.41
C GLN A 62 9.20 16.20 -1.37
N THR A 63 8.88 16.09 -2.67
CA THR A 63 9.40 16.98 -3.70
C THR A 63 8.97 18.43 -3.46
N SER A 64 7.70 18.67 -3.13
CA SER A 64 7.18 20.00 -2.79
C SER A 64 7.87 20.59 -1.56
N LYS A 65 8.10 19.80 -0.51
CA LYS A 65 8.86 20.25 0.69
C LYS A 65 10.28 20.66 0.33
N ASN A 66 10.97 19.88 -0.50
CA ASN A 66 12.34 20.18 -0.93
C ASN A 66 12.39 21.48 -1.77
N ILE A 67 11.40 21.71 -2.65
CA ILE A 67 11.30 22.94 -3.45
C ILE A 67 11.13 24.18 -2.57
N LEU A 68 10.25 24.12 -1.56
CA LEU A 68 10.03 25.25 -0.63
C LEU A 68 11.30 25.60 0.15
N GLN A 69 12.09 24.60 0.57
CA GLN A 69 13.35 24.83 1.26
C GLN A 69 14.42 25.50 0.37
N ILE A 70 14.44 25.19 -0.92
CA ILE A 70 15.37 25.81 -1.88
C ILE A 70 14.96 27.26 -2.15
N ILE A 71 13.66 27.49 -2.29
CA ILE A 71 13.05 28.82 -2.43
C ILE A 71 13.47 29.74 -1.29
N ASP A 72 13.35 29.31 -0.04
CA ASP A 72 13.67 30.13 1.12
C ASP A 72 15.17 30.49 1.23
N ARG A 73 16.04 29.72 0.55
CA ARG A 73 17.50 29.90 0.57
C ARG A 73 18.04 30.71 -0.61
N SER A 74 17.21 31.07 -1.58
CA SER A 74 17.65 31.72 -2.83
C SER A 74 16.97 33.08 -3.04
N ALA A 75 17.70 34.04 -3.63
CA ALA A 75 17.17 35.35 -3.99
C ALA A 75 16.28 35.26 -5.25
N VAL A 76 15.18 34.52 -5.13
CA VAL A 76 14.17 34.36 -6.18
C VAL A 76 13.26 35.59 -6.19
N SER A 77 12.86 36.04 -7.38
CA SER A 77 11.91 37.16 -7.47
C SER A 77 10.60 36.82 -6.77
N GLU A 78 10.05 37.77 -6.04
CA GLU A 78 8.82 37.61 -5.24
C GLU A 78 7.63 37.10 -6.07
N SER A 79 7.54 37.55 -7.33
CA SER A 79 6.53 37.09 -8.30
C SER A 79 6.69 35.62 -8.73
N SER A 80 7.91 35.09 -8.74
CA SER A 80 8.19 33.69 -9.09
C SER A 80 8.00 32.78 -7.86
N LEU A 81 8.31 33.30 -6.68
CA LEU A 81 8.05 32.66 -5.39
C LEU A 81 6.55 32.37 -5.21
N GLU A 82 5.71 33.36 -5.50
CA GLU A 82 4.28 33.23 -5.28
C GLU A 82 3.62 32.23 -6.26
N LYS A 83 4.08 32.20 -7.51
CA LYS A 83 3.62 31.19 -8.50
C LYS A 83 4.01 29.77 -8.10
N LEU A 84 5.22 29.57 -7.59
CA LEU A 84 5.71 28.26 -7.14
C LEU A 84 5.01 27.80 -5.86
N LYS A 85 4.75 28.70 -4.90
CA LYS A 85 3.94 28.40 -3.71
C LYS A 85 2.52 27.96 -4.07
N ASN A 86 1.87 28.68 -4.99
CA ASN A 86 0.52 28.31 -5.44
C ASN A 86 0.48 26.96 -6.17
N LEU A 87 1.46 26.67 -7.02
CA LEU A 87 1.55 25.37 -7.70
C LEU A 87 1.82 24.21 -6.72
N THR A 88 2.72 24.41 -5.75
CA THR A 88 3.01 23.38 -4.75
C THR A 88 1.82 23.11 -3.83
N GLN A 89 1.07 24.13 -3.42
CA GLN A 89 -0.15 23.95 -2.63
C GLN A 89 -1.24 23.17 -3.38
N LYS A 90 -1.45 23.45 -4.67
CA LYS A 90 -2.40 22.70 -5.51
C LYS A 90 -2.05 21.22 -5.68
N ILE A 91 -0.76 20.88 -5.64
CA ILE A 91 -0.29 19.49 -5.76
C ILE A 91 -0.48 18.72 -4.44
N ILE A 92 -0.38 19.40 -3.29
CA ILE A 92 -0.52 18.78 -1.96
C ILE A 92 -1.99 18.57 -1.57
N ALA A 93 -2.91 19.40 -2.05
CA ALA A 93 -4.35 19.29 -1.82
C ALA A 93 -5.11 19.21 -3.17
N PRO A 94 -5.16 18.04 -3.83
CA PRO A 94 -5.71 17.94 -5.17
C PRO A 94 -7.24 18.09 -5.24
N ASP A 95 -7.99 17.89 -4.14
CA ASP A 95 -9.46 17.88 -4.18
C ASP A 95 -10.12 18.79 -3.13
N HIS A 96 -10.53 19.98 -3.59
CA HIS A 96 -11.71 20.71 -3.11
C HIS A 96 -12.34 21.42 -4.31
N GLU A 97 -12.95 20.66 -5.21
CA GLU A 97 -14.05 21.10 -6.07
C GLU A 97 -14.86 19.89 -6.55
#